data_AF-A0A3M1AFB8-F1
#
_entry.id   AF-A0A3M1AFB8-F1
#
_cell.length_a   1.000
_cell.length_b   1.000
_cell.length_c   1.000
_cell.angle_alpha   90.00
_cell.angle_beta   90.00
_cell.angle_gamma   90.00
#
_symmetry.space_group_name_H-M   'P 1'
#
loop_
_entity.id
_entity.type
_entity.pdbx_description
1 polymer ?
#
loop_
_entity_poly.entity_id
_entity_poly.type
_entity_poly.pdbx_seq_one_letter_code
_entity_poly.pdbx_strand_id
1 'polypeptide(L)' 'PEKRGSQVSFHYAEGYAVMQALIARGVIGDFRAPDIIRFGITPLYIGEEDILRAAQLLEEVMKGRLWDDPAYRRRAAVT' A
#
# COMPACT_ATOMS: atom_id res chain seq x y z
N PRO A 1 -6.46 18.80 -12.86
CA PRO A 1 -6.13 17.52 -13.57
C PRO A 1 -4.68 17.45 -14.04
N GLU A 2 -4.14 18.58 -14.56
CA GLU A 2 -2.83 18.69 -15.21
C GLU A 2 -1.61 18.29 -14.36
N LYS A 3 -1.76 18.17 -13.04
CA LYS A 3 -0.68 17.80 -12.10
C LYS A 3 -0.89 16.45 -11.42
N ARG A 4 -1.81 15.60 -11.92
CA ARG A 4 -2.07 14.26 -11.36
C ARG A 4 -2.21 13.19 -12.44
N GLY A 5 -1.79 11.97 -12.10
CA GLY A 5 -2.05 10.77 -12.88
C GLY A 5 -3.23 9.96 -12.31
N SER A 6 -3.15 8.65 -12.49
CA SER A 6 -4.11 7.65 -12.01
C SER A 6 -3.60 6.86 -10.80
N GLN A 7 -2.73 7.45 -9.99
CA GLN A 7 -2.13 6.80 -8.83
C GLN A 7 -2.01 7.78 -7.66
N VAL A 8 -1.99 7.22 -6.45
CA VAL A 8 -1.74 7.96 -5.20
C VAL A 8 -0.51 7.37 -4.52
N SER A 9 0.35 8.21 -3.97
CA SER A 9 1.59 7.80 -3.30
C SER A 9 1.73 8.50 -1.96
N PHE A 10 2.24 7.77 -0.97
CA PHE A 10 2.50 8.27 0.38
C PHE A 10 3.95 7.96 0.77
N HIS A 11 4.58 8.88 1.50
CA HIS A 11 5.87 8.64 2.14
C HIS A 11 5.66 8.08 3.54
N TYR A 12 6.35 6.99 3.84
CA TYR A 12 6.41 6.41 5.18
C TYR A 12 7.66 5.56 5.35
N ALA A 13 8.44 5.81 6.41
CA ALA A 13 9.71 5.13 6.64
C ALA A 13 9.61 3.59 6.62
N GLU A 14 8.53 3.06 7.19
CA GLU A 14 8.26 1.61 7.23
C GLU A 14 7.36 1.16 6.05
N GLY A 15 7.35 1.93 4.96
CA GLY A 15 6.41 1.76 3.85
C GLY A 15 6.50 0.39 3.18
N TYR A 16 7.68 -0.24 3.19
CA TYR A 16 7.84 -1.61 2.73
C TYR A 16 6.98 -2.57 3.57
N ALA A 17 7.11 -2.52 4.89
CA ALA A 17 6.38 -3.40 5.81
C ALA A 17 4.87 -3.11 5.77
N VAL A 18 4.47 -1.85 5.64
CA VAL A 18 3.06 -1.47 5.46
C VAL A 18 2.49 -2.10 4.18
N MET A 19 3.19 -1.99 3.06
CA MET A 19 2.73 -2.60 1.80
C MET A 19 2.64 -4.13 1.91
N GLN A 20 3.62 -4.80 2.55
CA GLN A 20 3.54 -6.24 2.79
C GLN A 20 2.33 -6.63 3.66
N ALA A 21 2.04 -5.86 4.72
CA ALA A 21 0.88 -6.10 5.58
C ALA A 21 -0.46 -5.90 4.85
N LEU A 22 -0.52 -4.94 3.91
CA LEU A 22 -1.66 -4.71 3.04
C LEU A 22 -1.85 -5.84 2.01
N ILE A 23 -0.76 -6.30 1.38
CA ILE A 23 -0.78 -7.41 0.44
C ILE A 23 -1.30 -8.69 1.13
N ALA A 24 -0.86 -8.96 2.35
CA ALA A 24 -1.36 -10.08 3.15
C ALA A 24 -2.86 -9.99 3.46
N ARG A 25 -3.46 -8.79 3.37
CA ARG A 25 -4.90 -8.50 3.54
C ARG A 25 -5.64 -8.31 2.21
N GLY A 26 -5.00 -8.61 1.09
CA GLY A 26 -5.60 -8.54 -0.24
C GLY A 26 -5.59 -7.16 -0.90
N VAL A 27 -4.93 -6.16 -0.32
CA VAL A 27 -4.74 -4.85 -0.95
C VAL A 27 -3.36 -4.80 -1.59
N ILE A 28 -3.33 -4.85 -2.92
CA ILE A 28 -2.08 -4.95 -3.68
C ILE A 28 -1.71 -3.58 -4.26
N GLY A 29 -0.56 -3.07 -3.84
CA GLY A 29 0.11 -1.91 -4.46
C GLY A 29 1.60 -2.20 -4.67
N ASP A 30 2.39 -1.15 -4.86
CA ASP A 30 3.85 -1.29 -4.97
C ASP A 30 4.60 -0.41 -3.97
N PHE A 31 5.79 -0.85 -3.61
CA PHE A 31 6.74 -0.10 -2.79
C PHE A 31 7.88 0.41 -3.68
N ARG A 32 8.20 1.70 -3.53
CA ARG A 32 9.31 2.36 -4.22
C ARG A 32 10.31 2.81 -3.16
N ALA A 33 11.52 2.28 -3.23
CA ALA A 33 12.59 2.70 -2.33
C ALA A 33 12.83 4.22 -2.45
N PRO A 34 13.16 4.91 -1.33
CA PRO A 34 13.42 4.32 -0.02
C PRO A 34 12.18 4.09 0.86
N ASP A 35 11.06 4.78 0.61
CA ASP A 35 9.98 4.91 1.60
C ASP A 35 8.58 5.22 1.01
N ILE A 36 8.39 4.98 -0.30
CA ILE A 36 7.13 5.33 -0.97
C ILE A 36 6.22 4.10 -1.09
N ILE A 37 4.98 4.27 -0.65
CA ILE A 37 3.86 3.34 -0.84
C ILE A 37 2.99 3.89 -1.97
N ARG A 38 2.67 3.07 -2.99
CA ARG A 38 1.92 3.53 -4.16
C ARG A 38 0.75 2.63 -4.51
N PHE A 39 -0.39 3.27 -4.79
CA PHE A 39 -1.63 2.63 -5.21
C PHE A 39 -1.98 3.13 -6.61
N GLY A 40 -2.00 2.22 -7.58
CA GLY A 40 -2.52 2.49 -8.93
C GLY A 40 -4.03 2.32 -8.96
N ILE A 41 -4.74 3.27 -9.53
CA ILE A 41 -6.19 3.26 -9.68
C ILE A 41 -6.49 3.12 -11.18
N THR A 42 -7.05 1.99 -11.58
CA THR A 42 -7.42 1.71 -12.97
C THR A 42 -8.94 1.72 -13.09
N PRO A 43 -9.55 2.80 -13.61
CA PRO A 43 -11.01 2.97 -13.57
C PRO A 43 -11.81 1.91 -14.34
N LEU A 44 -11.16 1.13 -15.20
CA LEU A 44 -11.80 0.06 -15.95
C LEU A 44 -12.34 -1.07 -15.03
N TYR A 45 -11.70 -1.28 -13.88
CA TYR A 45 -12.01 -2.41 -12.99
C TYR A 45 -11.82 -2.11 -11.49
N ILE A 46 -11.53 -0.86 -11.11
CA ILE A 46 -11.46 -0.43 -9.71
C ILE A 46 -12.62 0.53 -9.46
N GLY A 47 -13.53 0.15 -8.57
CA GLY A 47 -14.67 0.95 -8.16
C GLY A 47 -14.42 1.75 -6.87
N GLU A 48 -15.41 2.56 -6.48
CA GLU A 48 -15.38 3.33 -5.24
C GLU A 48 -15.30 2.43 -4.00
N GLU A 49 -16.05 1.33 -3.98
CA GLU A 49 -16.07 0.38 -2.87
C GLU A 49 -14.69 -0.27 -2.64
N ASP A 50 -13.95 -0.59 -3.71
CA ASP A 50 -12.58 -1.11 -3.62
C ASP A 50 -11.65 -0.09 -2.96
N ILE A 51 -11.78 1.19 -3.33
CA ILE A 51 -10.98 2.28 -2.76
C ILE A 51 -11.31 2.46 -1.28
N LEU A 52 -12.59 2.47 -0.91
CA LEU A 52 -13.03 2.59 0.48
C LEU A 52 -12.53 1.43 1.33
N ARG A 53 -12.63 0.20 0.81
CA ARG A 53 -12.12 -1.00 1.49
C ARG A 53 -10.60 -0.95 1.66
N ALA A 54 -9.86 -0.54 0.64
CA ALA A 54 -8.41 -0.37 0.72
C ALA A 54 -8.01 0.68 1.77
N ALA A 55 -8.75 1.80 1.83
CA ALA A 55 -8.52 2.85 2.83
C ALA A 55 -8.80 2.36 4.26
N GLN A 56 -9.87 1.60 4.48
CA GLN A 56 -10.18 1.01 5.79
C GLN A 56 -9.11 0.03 6.26
N LEU A 57 -8.62 -0.85 5.37
CA LEU A 57 -7.55 -1.79 5.70
C LEU A 57 -6.22 -1.07 5.96
N LEU A 58 -5.92 -0.01 5.21
CA LEU A 58 -4.77 0.86 5.50
C LEU A 58 -4.90 1.50 6.89
N GLU A 59 -6.06 2.03 7.23
CA GLU A 59 -6.32 2.60 8.56
C GLU A 59 -6.12 1.55 9.68
N GLU A 60 -6.65 0.34 9.52
CA GLU A 60 -6.47 -0.77 10.46
C GLU A 60 -4.99 -1.11 10.65
N VAL A 61 -4.26 -1.30 9.55
CA VAL A 61 -2.82 -1.62 9.57
C VAL A 61 -2.02 -0.53 10.27
N MET A 62 -2.32 0.73 10.00
CA MET A 62 -1.59 1.87 10.57
C MET A 62 -1.91 2.06 12.05
N LYS A 63 -3.19 2.04 12.44
CA LYS A 63 -3.61 2.23 13.84
C LYS A 63 -3.19 1.06 14.73
N GLY A 64 -3.32 -0.16 14.23
CA GLY A 64 -2.94 -1.37 14.98
C GLY A 64 -1.44 -1.66 14.95
N ARG A 65 -0.63 -0.87 14.22
CA ARG A 65 0.79 -1.16 13.92
C ARG A 65 0.98 -2.59 13.39
N LEU A 66 0.03 -3.09 12.59
CA LEU A 66 0.04 -4.48 12.12
C LEU A 66 1.14 -4.75 11.09
N TRP A 67 1.75 -3.68 10.57
CA TRP A 67 2.96 -3.75 9.75
C TRP A 67 4.21 -4.11 10.56
N ASP A 68 4.17 -3.96 11.89
CA ASP A 68 5.29 -4.24 12.80
C ASP A 68 5.42 -5.75 13.14
N ASP A 69 5.10 -6.59 12.17
CA ASP A 69 5.32 -8.03 12.25
C ASP A 69 6.67 -8.36 11.58
N PRO A 70 7.56 -9.15 12.22
CA PRO A 70 8.79 -9.62 11.60
C PRO A 70 8.61 -10.25 10.21
N ALA A 71 7.46 -10.86 9.93
CA ALA A 71 7.13 -11.43 8.62
C ALA A 71 7.12 -10.39 7.50
N TYR A 72 6.69 -9.15 7.77
CA TYR A 72 6.56 -8.09 6.77
C TYR A 72 7.84 -7.27 6.56
N ARG A 73 8.82 -7.42 7.45
CA ARG A 73 10.09 -6.69 7.40
C ARG A 73 11.12 -7.34 6.47
N ARG A 74 10.91 -8.60 6.09
CA ARG A 74 11.84 -9.33 5.21
C ARG A 74 11.67 -8.86 3.76
N ARG A 75 12.68 -8.17 3.24
CA ARG A 75 12.74 -7.84 1.81
C ARG A 75 12.97 -9.11 1.01
N ALA A 76 12.03 -9.43 0.11
CA ALA A 76 12.30 -10.46 -0.88
C ALA A 76 13.49 -9.98 -1.73
N ALA A 77 14.52 -10.82 -1.86
CA ALA A 77 15.58 -10.55 -2.82
C ALA A 77 14.96 -10.59 -4.21
N VAL A 78 14.93 -9.45 -4.89
CA VAL A 78 14.66 -9.40 -6.33
C VAL A 78 15.89 -10.01 -6.99
N THR A 79 15.74 -11.24 -7.53
CA THR A 79 16.76 -11.89 -8.37
C THR A 79 16.93 -11.18 -9.68
#